data_AF-A0A2T1BZ83-F1
#
_entry.id   AF-A0A2T1BZ83-F1
#
_cell.length_a   1.000
_cell.length_b   1.000
_cell.length_c   1.000
_cell.angle_alpha   90.00
_cell.angle_beta   90.00
_cell.angle_gamma   90.00
#
_symmetry.space_group_name_H-M   'P 1'
#
loop_
_entity.id
_entity.type
_entity.pdbx_description
1 polymer ?
#
loop_
_entity_poly.entity_id
_entity_poly.type
_entity_poly.pdbx_seq_one_letter_code
_entity_poly.pdbx_strand_id
1 'polypeptide(L)' 'MKRNSDSTKNMLLCLKHGTQMGWLIDPDEQTVFVYRSKQETEVFDEPDEVLPIPPFASELHLSVKDLFGWLLE' A
#
# COMPACT_ATOMS: atom_id res chain seq x y z
N MET A 1 -13.35 -19.82 -13.92
CA MET A 1 -13.41 -19.21 -12.58
C MET A 1 -11.97 -19.03 -12.08
N LYS A 2 -11.32 -17.90 -12.41
CA LYS A 2 -9.93 -17.62 -12.01
C LYS A 2 -9.92 -17.32 -10.50
N ARG A 3 -9.07 -18.03 -9.77
CA ARG A 3 -9.03 -18.06 -8.30
C ARG A 3 -8.15 -16.90 -7.82
N ASN A 4 -8.76 -15.75 -7.51
CA ASN A 4 -8.10 -14.59 -6.92
C ASN A 4 -7.81 -14.83 -5.42
N SER A 5 -6.80 -15.61 -5.06
CA SER A 5 -6.50 -15.89 -3.62
C SER A 5 -5.04 -15.88 -3.20
N ASP A 6 -4.12 -15.34 -4.02
CA ASP A 6 -2.68 -15.48 -3.75
C ASP A 6 -2.01 -14.20 -3.21
N SER A 7 -2.54 -13.02 -3.51
CA SER A 7 -1.91 -11.73 -3.15
C SER A 7 -1.91 -11.49 -1.62
N THR A 8 -3.00 -11.84 -0.94
CA THR A 8 -3.16 -11.66 0.51
C THR A 8 -2.28 -12.60 1.32
N LYS A 9 -2.06 -13.84 0.87
CA LYS A 9 -1.16 -14.80 1.55
C LYS A 9 0.30 -14.37 1.48
N ASN A 10 0.74 -13.83 0.35
CA ASN A 10 2.11 -13.35 0.18
C ASN A 10 2.39 -12.11 1.05
N MET A 11 1.43 -11.18 1.13
CA MET A 11 1.56 -10.01 2.00
C MET A 11 1.68 -10.38 3.49
N LEU A 12 0.84 -11.31 3.96
CA LEU A 12 0.90 -11.83 5.34
C LEU A 12 2.22 -12.58 5.63
N LEU A 13 2.78 -13.28 4.64
CA LEU A 13 4.06 -13.96 4.79
C LEU A 13 5.23 -12.95 4.93
N CYS A 14 5.26 -11.90 4.10
CA CYS A 14 6.26 -10.84 4.20
C CYS A 14 6.21 -10.13 5.56
N LEU A 15 5.00 -9.79 6.04
CA LEU A 15 4.79 -9.18 7.36
C LEU A 15 5.29 -10.08 8.51
N LYS A 16 5.22 -11.40 8.37
CA LYS A 16 5.68 -12.36 9.38
C LYS A 16 7.21 -12.51 9.45
N HIS A 17 7.94 -12.07 8.41
CA HIS A 17 9.40 -12.18 8.31
C HIS A 17 10.15 -10.84 8.51
N GLY A 18 9.49 -9.81 9.05
CA GLY A 18 10.15 -8.57 9.46
C GLY A 18 9.96 -7.38 8.51
N THR A 19 8.97 -7.43 7.61
CA THR A 19 8.59 -6.26 6.79
C THR A 19 8.15 -5.11 7.70
N GLN A 20 8.80 -3.96 7.53
CA GLN A 20 8.54 -2.74 8.32
C GLN A 20 7.20 -2.09 7.94
N MET A 21 6.80 -2.20 6.67
CA MET A 21 5.61 -1.56 6.10
C MET A 21 5.16 -2.32 4.83
N GLY A 22 3.85 -2.49 4.66
CA GLY A 22 3.26 -3.04 3.43
C GLY A 22 2.07 -2.20 2.98
N TRP A 23 1.90 -2.05 1.67
CA TRP A 23 0.74 -1.36 1.08
C TRP A 23 -0.15 -2.37 0.37
N LEU A 24 -1.45 -2.30 0.62
CA LEU A 24 -2.48 -2.91 -0.20
C LEU A 24 -3.15 -1.80 -1.00
N ILE A 25 -3.03 -1.86 -2.32
CA ILE A 25 -3.58 -0.87 -3.23
C ILE A 25 -4.83 -1.47 -3.84
N ASP A 26 -5.96 -0.77 -3.73
CA ASP A 26 -7.20 -1.07 -4.43
C ASP A 26 -7.38 -0.07 -5.58
N PRO A 27 -7.13 -0.48 -6.85
CA PRO A 27 -7.26 0.41 -7.99
C PRO A 27 -8.71 0.80 -8.34
N ASP A 28 -9.69 -0.05 -8.00
CA ASP A 28 -11.09 0.21 -8.33
C ASP A 28 -11.65 1.31 -7.42
N GLU A 29 -11.23 1.32 -6.15
CA GLU A 29 -11.61 2.34 -5.16
C GLU A 29 -10.58 3.47 -5.01
N GLN A 30 -9.48 3.45 -5.77
CA GLN A 30 -8.34 4.38 -5.64
C GLN A 30 -7.88 4.59 -4.19
N THR A 31 -7.80 3.48 -3.46
CA THR A 31 -7.52 3.48 -2.01
C THR A 31 -6.24 2.73 -1.69
N VAL A 32 -5.44 3.25 -0.76
CA VAL A 32 -4.22 2.60 -0.27
C VAL A 32 -4.35 2.30 1.22
N PHE A 33 -4.25 1.02 1.57
CA PHE A 33 -4.17 0.57 2.95
C PHE A 33 -2.71 0.34 3.34
N VAL A 34 -2.25 1.02 4.38
CA VAL A 34 -0.89 0.90 4.89
C VAL A 34 -0.89 0.08 6.17
N TYR A 35 -0.14 -1.01 6.15
CA TYR A 35 0.07 -1.89 7.28
C TYR A 35 1.47 -1.68 7.84
N ARG A 36 1.56 -1.42 9.15
CA ARG A 36 2.83 -1.33 9.89
C ARG A 36 2.80 -2.26 11.09
N SER A 37 3.98 -2.72 11.51
CA SER A 37 4.07 -3.62 12.67
C SER A 37 3.54 -2.93 13.94
N LYS A 38 2.60 -3.59 14.63
CA LYS A 38 1.99 -3.12 15.89
C LYS A 38 1.20 -1.80 15.81
N GLN A 39 0.77 -1.41 14.62
CA GLN A 39 -0.11 -0.25 14.42
C GLN A 39 -1.39 -0.70 13.71
N GLU A 40 -2.45 0.08 13.88
CA GLU A 40 -3.67 -0.11 13.09
C GLU A 40 -3.41 0.21 11.62
N THR A 41 -4.25 -0.34 10.75
CA THR A 41 -4.18 -0.06 9.32
C THR A 41 -4.55 1.40 9.07
N GLU A 42 -3.69 2.13 8.37
CA GLU A 42 -4.00 3.48 7.88
C GLU A 42 -4.64 3.37 6.49
N VAL A 43 -5.59 4.25 6.17
CA VAL A 43 -6.29 4.30 4.88
C VAL A 43 -6.04 5.68 4.28
N PHE A 44 -5.68 5.69 2.99
CA PHE A 44 -5.47 6.90 2.20
C PHE A 44 -6.29 6.78 0.92
N ASP A 45 -7.27 7.66 0.75
CA ASP A 45 -8.22 7.69 -0.36
C ASP A 45 -8.38 9.11 -0.95
N GLU A 46 -7.78 10.12 -0.34
CA GLU A 46 -7.83 11.49 -0.84
C GLU A 46 -6.64 11.78 -1.79
N PRO A 47 -6.86 12.38 -2.98
CA PRO A 47 -5.82 12.53 -4.01
C PRO A 47 -4.55 13.26 -3.54
N ASP A 48 -4.69 14.26 -2.66
CA ASP A 48 -3.60 15.10 -2.18
C ASP A 48 -2.91 14.52 -0.93
N GLU A 49 -3.40 13.41 -0.38
CA GLU A 49 -2.74 12.75 0.75
C GLU A 49 -1.40 12.15 0.33
N VAL A 50 -0.39 12.44 1.14
CA VAL A 50 0.96 11.90 0.95
C VAL A 50 1.03 10.55 1.66
N LEU A 51 1.31 9.52 0.87
CA LEU A 51 1.45 8.17 1.39
C LEU A 51 2.69 8.10 2.28
N PRO A 52 2.62 7.36 3.41
CA PRO A 52 3.77 7.21 4.29
C PRO A 52 4.80 6.27 3.65
N ILE A 53 6.01 6.78 3.44
CA ILE A 53 7.14 6.00 2.95
C ILE A 53 7.98 5.43 4.10
N PRO A 54 8.55 4.22 3.95
CA PRO A 54 9.50 3.70 4.90
C PRO A 54 10.81 4.52 4.91
N PRO A 55 11.57 4.54 6.03
CA PRO A 55 12.74 5.42 6.20
C PRO A 55 13.83 5.29 5.13
N PHE A 56 13.96 4.12 4.50
CA PHE A 56 14.95 3.91 3.42
C PHE A 56 14.60 4.65 2.13
N ALA A 57 13.34 5.06 1.97
CA ALA A 57 12.80 5.75 0.80
C ALA A 57 12.38 7.19 1.14
N SER A 58 13.07 7.83 2.10
CA SER A 58 12.72 9.17 2.60
C SER A 58 12.68 10.28 1.53
N GLU A 59 13.38 10.09 0.41
CA GLU A 59 13.40 11.04 -0.71
C GLU A 59 12.17 10.91 -1.62
N LEU A 60 11.49 9.76 -1.58
CA LEU A 60 10.26 9.55 -2.34
C LEU A 60 9.14 10.34 -1.67
N HIS A 61 8.47 11.19 -2.43
CA HIS A 61 7.25 11.86 -2.02
C HIS A 61 6.17 11.43 -3.00
N LEU A 62 5.20 10.67 -2.52
CA LEU A 62 4.18 10.07 -3.36
C LEU A 62 2.80 10.39 -2.81
N SER A 63 1.99 11.10 -3.60
CA SER A 63 0.57 11.27 -3.29
C SER A 63 -0.26 10.10 -3.80
N VAL A 64 -1.47 9.95 -3.27
CA VAL A 64 -2.49 9.01 -3.80
C VAL A 64 -2.70 9.25 -5.30
N LYS A 65 -2.83 10.51 -5.70
CA LYS A 65 -2.98 10.90 -7.11
C LYS A 65 -1.82 10.44 -7.99
N ASP A 66 -0.58 10.64 -7.54
CA ASP A 66 0.61 10.24 -8.30
C ASP A 66 0.66 8.73 -8.48
N LEU A 67 0.35 7.97 -7.43
CA LEU A 67 0.32 6.50 -7.47
C LEU A 67 -0.69 5.98 -8.49
N PHE A 68 -1.94 6.46 -8.43
CA PHE A 68 -2.99 6.01 -9.36
C PHE A 68 -2.83 6.58 -10.76
N GLY A 69 -2.20 7.74 -10.90
CA GLY A 69 -1.76 8.28 -12.19
C GLY A 69 -0.83 7.32 -12.92
N TRP A 70 0.05 6.58 -12.22
CA TRP A 70 0.92 5.58 -12.84
C TRP A 70 0.26 4.23 -13.12
N LEU A 71 -0.71 3.84 -12.30
CA LEU A 71 -1.34 2.52 -12.39
C LEU A 71 -2.47 2.45 -13.43
N LEU A 72 -3.12 3.58 -13.70
CA LEU A 72 -4.29 3.67 -14.58
C LEU A 72 -3.95 4.22 -15.98
N GLU A 73 -2.66 4.37 -16.29
CA GLU A 73 -2.15 4.64 -17.65
C GLU A 73 -2.09 3.38 -18.54
#